data_AF-A0A7X3P192-F1
#
_entry.id   AF-A0A7X3P192-F1
#
_cell.length_a   1.000
_cell.length_b   1.000
_cell.length_c   1.000
_cell.angle_alpha   90.00
_cell.angle_beta   90.00
_cell.angle_gamma   90.00
#
_symmetry.space_group_name_H-M   'P 1'
#
loop_
_entity.id
_entity.type
_entity.pdbx_description
1 polymer ?
#
loop_
_entity_poly.entity_id
_entity_poly.type
_entity_poly.pdbx_seq_one_letter_code
_entity_poly.pdbx_strand_id
1 'polypeptide(L)'
;MAVELKMLQMDQTMTKGKIGKWLVKEGDTVTQGQPLLEIETDKVVHEQESPTDGVIAQLLAEEGANVPVNALLAIIGAPGEKVARVEADTGTVEVDTPPEPQASVQPAQPKATPPTPTVQPKASPAARQLAEKLAIDLTEVKASGPGGRILESDVQRYIDLRGPAPIEETTRLKASPLARRLAKEHGVDLVSIVGSGPDGRIVRDDVLQASAAAAETPVIEAPALQQATEVIPMGGIREIIAERMTMSLQTNASVTLHTEVDATAFVELRGMLNDKLQAREVSLTYTDLLVKVVANALGEHPRLNTTLTDEGIHLLPEINIGVAVALDDGLVVPVVRNADTERLSEISEQVRDFAERARSNQLTPSELQGGTFTITNLGNFGVDAFTPIINPPESAILGVGRILKKPVVHDDEIVVRSMLTLSLTFDHRVIDGAPAAQFLQTVSSYIQDPYLLLV
;
A
#
# COMPACT_ATOMS: atom_id res chain seq x y z
N MET A 1 32.41 15.92 35.77
CA MET A 1 32.40 15.41 34.38
C MET A 1 30.95 15.33 33.99
N ALA A 2 30.56 16.00 32.92
CA ALA A 2 29.20 15.95 32.42
C ALA A 2 28.90 14.53 31.89
N VAL A 3 27.76 13.97 32.27
CA VAL A 3 27.29 12.64 31.85
C VAL A 3 26.26 12.83 30.74
N GLU A 4 26.49 12.16 29.62
CA GLU A 4 25.60 12.13 28.47
C GLU A 4 24.44 11.16 28.72
N LEU A 5 23.21 11.68 28.73
CA LEU A 5 22.00 10.86 28.70
C LEU A 5 21.70 10.51 27.25
N LYS A 6 21.80 9.23 26.88
CA LYS A 6 21.50 8.73 25.53
C LYS A 6 20.17 7.97 25.50
N MET A 7 19.54 7.94 24.33
CA MET A 7 18.37 7.11 24.06
C MET A 7 18.73 5.64 24.23
N LEU A 8 18.13 4.98 25.22
CA LEU A 8 18.37 3.57 25.51
C LEU A 8 17.63 2.68 24.51
N GLN A 9 18.29 1.60 24.09
CA GLN A 9 17.64 0.55 23.32
C GLN A 9 16.77 -0.30 24.26
N MET A 10 15.45 -0.21 24.12
CA MET A 10 14.51 -0.94 24.99
C MET A 10 14.02 -2.27 24.41
N ASP A 11 14.19 -2.48 23.10
CA ASP A 11 13.91 -3.74 22.39
C ASP A 11 15.01 -3.99 21.33
N GLN A 12 15.35 -5.26 21.04
CA GLN A 12 16.37 -5.61 20.04
C GLN A 12 16.00 -5.14 18.62
N THR A 13 14.71 -4.87 18.38
CA THR A 13 14.18 -4.35 17.11
C THR A 13 14.02 -2.82 17.08
N MET A 14 14.25 -2.13 18.19
CA MET A 14 14.06 -0.68 18.30
C MET A 14 15.19 0.07 17.58
N THR A 15 14.84 0.88 16.59
CA THR A 15 15.79 1.76 15.87
C THR A 15 15.64 3.23 16.26
N LYS A 16 14.44 3.65 16.69
CA LYS A 16 14.10 5.00 17.15
C LYS A 16 13.10 4.93 18.33
N GLY A 17 13.10 5.94 19.20
CA GLY A 17 12.14 6.13 20.28
C GLY A 17 11.60 7.56 20.29
N LYS A 18 10.34 7.74 20.64
CA LYS A 18 9.72 9.06 20.73
C LYS A 18 9.78 9.57 22.16
N ILE A 19 10.12 10.83 22.35
CA ILE A 19 10.06 11.47 23.67
C ILE A 19 8.60 11.84 23.93
N GLY A 20 7.93 11.19 24.88
CA GLY A 20 6.57 11.50 25.30
C GLY A 20 6.52 12.80 26.10
N LYS A 21 7.13 12.80 27.29
CA LYS A 21 7.11 13.94 28.20
C LYS A 21 8.38 14.03 29.04
N TRP A 22 8.93 15.23 29.21
CA TRP A 22 9.98 15.47 30.18
C TRP A 22 9.38 15.70 31.57
N LEU A 23 9.85 14.95 32.57
CA LEU A 23 9.44 15.07 33.98
C LEU A 23 10.28 16.10 34.76
N VAL A 24 11.27 16.69 34.08
CA VAL A 24 12.34 17.53 34.61
C VAL A 24 12.63 18.68 33.65
N LYS A 25 13.14 19.80 34.17
CA LYS A 25 13.51 20.98 33.37
C LYS A 25 15.01 21.25 33.41
N GLU A 26 15.49 22.04 32.46
CA GLU A 26 16.87 22.55 32.50
C GLU A 26 17.11 23.29 33.82
N GLY A 27 18.16 22.90 34.54
CA GLY A 27 18.51 23.43 35.85
C GLY A 27 17.96 22.66 37.05
N ASP A 28 17.15 21.62 36.85
CA ASP A 28 16.65 20.78 37.95
C ASP A 28 17.73 19.81 38.47
N THR A 29 17.78 19.65 39.80
CA THR A 29 18.62 18.66 40.48
C THR A 29 17.94 17.29 40.42
N VAL A 30 18.65 16.28 39.94
CA VAL A 30 18.16 14.90 39.78
C VAL A 30 19.04 13.93 40.55
N THR A 31 18.42 12.90 41.13
CA THR A 31 19.12 11.80 41.81
C THR A 31 19.17 10.56 40.92
N GLN A 32 20.20 9.72 41.07
CA GLN A 32 20.32 8.44 40.38
C GLN A 32 19.07 7.57 40.66
N GLY A 33 18.44 7.05 39.59
CA GLY A 33 17.20 6.29 39.67
C GLY A 33 15.91 7.13 39.66
N GLN A 34 15.99 8.45 39.54
CA GLN A 34 14.80 9.30 39.39
C GLN A 34 14.32 9.32 37.93
N PRO A 35 13.01 9.16 37.64
CA PRO A 35 12.50 9.23 36.28
C PRO A 35 12.68 10.63 35.67
N LEU A 36 13.29 10.71 34.49
CA LEU A 36 13.62 11.95 33.79
C LEU A 36 12.68 12.23 32.62
N LEU A 37 12.37 11.21 31.83
CA LEU A 37 11.46 11.35 30.70
C LEU A 37 10.66 10.07 30.47
N GLU A 38 9.51 10.24 29.84
CA GLU A 38 8.73 9.16 29.27
C GLU A 38 9.13 8.98 27.81
N ILE A 39 9.53 7.77 27.43
CA ILE A 39 9.79 7.36 26.06
C ILE A 39 8.61 6.55 25.56
N GLU A 40 7.95 7.05 24.53
CA GLU A 40 6.92 6.32 23.80
C GLU A 40 7.59 5.44 22.74
N THR A 41 7.35 4.14 22.81
CA THR A 41 7.77 3.15 21.80
C THR A 41 6.56 2.58 21.07
N ASP A 42 6.78 1.72 20.06
CA ASP A 42 5.68 1.07 19.32
C ASP A 42 4.73 0.25 20.22
N LYS A 43 5.20 -0.12 21.43
CA LYS A 43 4.51 -1.05 22.31
C LYS A 43 4.10 -0.42 23.64
N VAL A 44 4.93 0.43 24.25
CA VAL A 44 4.73 0.92 25.63
C VAL A 44 5.39 2.29 25.85
N VAL A 45 4.86 3.06 26.81
CA VAL A 45 5.50 4.23 27.40
C VAL A 45 6.40 3.79 28.55
N HIS A 46 7.70 4.02 28.42
CA HIS A 46 8.68 3.67 29.44
C HIS A 46 9.26 4.92 30.10
N GLU A 47 9.42 4.90 31.41
CA GLU A 47 10.16 5.95 32.11
C GLU A 47 11.66 5.65 32.07
N GLN A 48 12.44 6.56 31.48
CA GLN A 48 13.90 6.50 31.55
C GLN A 48 14.37 7.23 32.81
N GLU A 49 15.03 6.49 33.69
CA GLU A 49 15.59 7.01 34.94
C GLU A 49 16.97 7.66 34.74
N SER A 50 17.34 8.54 35.68
CA SER A 50 18.63 9.20 35.70
C SER A 50 19.75 8.19 35.99
N PRO A 51 20.79 8.09 35.14
CA PRO A 51 21.92 7.21 35.37
C PRO A 51 22.86 7.72 36.48
N THR A 52 22.74 8.99 36.90
CA THR A 52 23.65 9.61 37.88
C THR A 52 22.96 10.72 38.69
N ASP A 53 23.57 11.11 39.81
CA ASP A 53 23.19 12.32 40.55
C ASP A 53 23.77 13.56 39.87
N GLY A 54 22.98 14.61 39.66
CA GLY A 54 23.49 15.84 39.05
C GLY A 54 22.43 16.90 38.81
N VAL A 55 22.77 17.90 38.00
CA VAL A 55 21.86 18.95 37.54
C VAL A 55 21.72 18.84 36.03
N ILE A 56 20.50 18.94 35.51
CA ILE A 56 20.27 18.93 34.05
C ILE A 56 20.84 20.22 33.46
N ALA A 57 21.94 20.10 32.72
CA ALA A 57 22.62 21.24 32.13
C ALA A 57 21.93 21.73 30.85
N GLN A 58 21.44 20.80 30.01
CA GLN A 58 20.77 21.11 28.76
C GLN A 58 19.91 19.94 28.28
N LEU A 59 18.70 20.23 27.79
CA LEU A 59 17.84 19.29 27.07
C LEU A 59 18.05 19.53 25.56
N LEU A 60 18.45 18.49 24.83
CA LEU A 60 18.80 18.61 23.41
C LEU A 60 17.68 18.13 22.47
N ALA A 61 16.72 17.37 22.99
CA ALA A 61 15.61 16.82 22.22
C ALA A 61 14.26 17.34 22.76
N GLU A 62 13.42 17.83 21.85
CA GLU A 62 12.11 18.39 22.17
C GLU A 62 11.08 17.30 22.50
N GLU A 63 10.06 17.64 23.30
CA GLU A 63 8.92 16.75 23.55
C GLU A 63 8.22 16.42 22.22
N GLY A 64 7.89 15.16 22.01
CA GLY A 64 7.31 14.65 20.78
C GLY A 64 8.31 14.29 19.67
N ALA A 65 9.61 14.56 19.85
CA ALA A 65 10.63 14.25 18.84
C ALA A 65 10.94 12.75 18.78
N ASN A 66 11.09 12.23 17.55
CA ASN A 66 11.57 10.87 17.29
C ASN A 66 13.10 10.85 17.22
N VAL A 67 13.74 10.18 18.18
CA VAL A 67 15.19 10.19 18.35
C VAL A 67 15.75 8.77 18.16
N PRO A 68 16.81 8.57 17.33
CA PRO A 68 17.39 7.25 17.13
C PRO A 68 18.05 6.70 18.40
N VAL A 69 18.13 5.37 18.49
CA VAL A 69 18.83 4.70 19.59
C VAL A 69 20.29 5.16 19.65
N ASN A 70 20.81 5.37 20.87
CA ASN A 70 22.12 5.95 21.19
C ASN A 70 22.30 7.45 20.89
N ALA A 71 21.30 8.16 20.37
CA ALA A 71 21.41 9.61 20.23
C ALA A 71 21.30 10.33 21.58
N LEU A 72 21.95 11.49 21.66
CA LEU A 72 22.08 12.28 22.87
C LEU A 72 20.76 13.02 23.18
N LEU A 73 20.21 12.80 24.37
CA LEU A 73 18.95 13.38 24.84
C LEU A 73 19.18 14.60 25.75
N ALA A 74 20.09 14.48 26.70
CA ALA A 74 20.39 15.52 27.68
C ALA A 74 21.82 15.41 28.20
N ILE A 75 22.33 16.50 28.77
CA ILE A 75 23.61 16.53 29.47
C ILE A 75 23.36 16.78 30.96
N ILE A 76 23.86 15.90 31.82
CA ILE A 76 23.77 16.02 33.29
C ILE A 76 25.13 16.48 33.83
N GLY A 77 25.19 17.65 34.45
CA GLY A 77 26.41 18.26 34.99
C GLY A 77 26.52 18.15 36.51
N ALA A 78 27.72 18.38 37.06
CA ALA A 78 27.92 18.51 38.50
C ALA A 78 27.39 19.86 39.03
N PRO A 79 26.99 19.97 40.32
CA PRO A 79 26.45 21.20 40.88
C PRO A 79 27.40 22.40 40.70
N GLY A 80 27.00 23.38 39.88
CA GLY A 80 27.77 24.62 39.65
C GLY A 80 28.68 24.64 38.41
N GLU A 81 28.67 23.60 37.57
CA GLU A 81 29.44 23.56 36.32
C GLU A 81 28.62 24.18 35.17
N LYS A 82 28.98 25.40 34.71
CA LYS A 82 28.41 25.98 33.48
C LYS A 82 29.02 25.27 32.28
N VAL A 83 28.36 24.23 31.81
CA VAL A 83 28.71 23.55 30.56
C VAL A 83 28.41 24.52 29.40
N ALA A 84 29.40 24.75 28.53
CA ALA A 84 29.19 25.52 27.31
C ALA A 84 28.13 24.81 26.46
N ARG A 85 27.15 25.56 25.94
CA ARG A 85 26.06 25.04 25.09
C ARG A 85 26.67 24.19 23.97
N VAL A 86 26.48 22.88 24.06
CA VAL A 86 26.89 21.96 23.00
C VAL A 86 25.73 21.95 22.02
N GLU A 87 25.97 22.43 20.81
CA GLU A 87 25.05 22.17 19.69
C GLU A 87 25.05 20.66 19.48
N ALA A 88 23.86 20.08 19.37
CA ALA A 88 23.72 18.65 19.21
C ALA A 88 24.65 18.18 18.08
N ASP A 89 25.49 17.19 18.36
CA ASP A 89 25.97 16.29 17.32
C ASP A 89 24.78 15.42 16.91
N THR A 90 23.76 16.05 16.33
CA THR A 90 22.84 15.42 15.40
C THR A 90 23.72 15.05 14.23
N GLY A 91 24.37 13.90 14.32
CA GLY A 91 25.12 13.30 13.23
C GLY A 91 24.29 13.48 11.98
N THR A 92 24.78 14.35 11.10
CA THR A 92 24.21 14.73 9.80
C THR A 92 22.75 14.33 9.63
N VAL A 93 21.84 15.23 10.00
CA VAL A 93 20.56 15.29 9.31
C VAL A 93 20.88 15.69 7.88
N GLU A 94 21.22 14.70 7.06
CA GLU A 94 20.79 14.75 5.67
C GLU A 94 19.28 14.85 5.75
N VAL A 95 18.78 16.04 5.45
CA VAL A 95 17.44 16.16 4.89
C VAL A 95 17.50 15.33 3.60
N ASP A 96 17.09 14.07 3.69
CA ASP A 96 16.78 13.25 2.53
C ASP A 96 15.56 13.89 1.88
N THR A 97 15.86 14.90 1.09
CA THR A 97 14.95 15.42 0.09
C THR A 97 14.76 14.24 -0.86
N PRO A 98 13.53 13.77 -1.11
CA PRO A 98 13.30 12.68 -2.05
C PRO A 98 14.11 12.94 -3.32
N PRO A 99 14.88 11.97 -3.84
CA PRO A 99 15.50 12.13 -5.13
C PRO A 99 14.41 12.51 -6.13
N GLU A 100 14.59 13.68 -6.73
CA GLU A 100 13.80 14.15 -7.85
C GLU A 100 13.70 12.98 -8.85
N PRO A 101 12.49 12.54 -9.22
CA PRO A 101 12.35 11.47 -10.19
C PRO A 101 13.08 11.90 -11.46
N GLN A 102 14.17 11.21 -11.80
CA GLN A 102 14.70 11.24 -13.14
C GLN A 102 13.57 10.76 -14.06
N ALA A 103 12.94 11.72 -14.71
CA ALA A 103 11.96 11.49 -15.74
C ALA A 103 12.62 10.67 -16.85
N SER A 104 12.41 9.36 -16.82
CA SER A 104 12.52 8.54 -18.00
C SER A 104 11.49 9.08 -19.00
N VAL A 105 11.98 9.69 -20.08
CA VAL A 105 11.12 10.17 -21.15
C VAL A 105 10.58 8.94 -21.88
N GLN A 106 9.39 8.49 -21.48
CA GLN A 106 8.56 7.59 -22.28
C GLN A 106 7.34 8.39 -22.75
N PRO A 107 6.98 8.35 -24.05
CA PRO A 107 6.03 9.31 -24.63
C PRO A 107 4.64 9.22 -24.00
N ALA A 108 4.12 10.38 -23.58
CA ALA A 108 2.74 10.53 -23.14
C ALA A 108 1.77 10.17 -24.28
N GLN A 109 0.95 9.15 -24.04
CA GLN A 109 -0.25 8.89 -24.83
C GLN A 109 -1.28 10.01 -24.57
N PRO A 110 -1.94 10.56 -25.61
CA PRO A 110 -3.03 11.52 -25.42
C PRO A 110 -4.23 10.86 -24.73
N LYS A 111 -4.76 11.51 -23.68
CA LYS A 111 -6.05 11.18 -23.07
C LYS A 111 -7.15 11.29 -24.12
N ALA A 112 -7.79 10.16 -24.41
CA ALA A 112 -8.97 10.08 -25.25
C ALA A 112 -10.20 10.68 -24.54
N THR A 113 -10.83 11.66 -25.18
CA THR A 113 -12.24 11.99 -25.03
C THR A 113 -13.10 10.81 -25.49
N PRO A 114 -14.32 10.60 -24.95
CA PRO A 114 -15.16 9.48 -25.36
C PRO A 114 -15.56 9.63 -26.84
N PRO A 115 -15.38 8.61 -27.70
CA PRO A 115 -15.76 8.74 -29.10
C PRO A 115 -17.27 8.51 -29.28
N THR A 116 -17.89 9.48 -29.95
CA THR A 116 -19.11 9.28 -30.74
C THR A 116 -18.80 8.26 -31.85
N PRO A 117 -19.71 7.33 -32.20
CA PRO A 117 -19.39 6.24 -33.13
C PRO A 117 -19.22 6.77 -34.56
N THR A 118 -17.97 6.91 -35.01
CA THR A 118 -17.62 7.12 -36.42
C THR A 118 -17.17 5.80 -37.04
N VAL A 119 -17.87 5.38 -38.09
CA VAL A 119 -17.63 4.15 -38.83
C VAL A 119 -16.26 4.26 -39.51
N GLN A 120 -15.23 3.59 -38.97
CA GLN A 120 -13.92 3.51 -39.62
C GLN A 120 -14.04 2.73 -40.95
N PRO A 121 -13.54 3.27 -42.08
CA PRO A 121 -13.55 2.56 -43.36
C PRO A 121 -12.66 1.31 -43.27
N LYS A 122 -13.20 0.17 -43.72
CA LYS A 122 -12.44 -1.08 -43.80
C LYS A 122 -11.33 -0.91 -44.83
N ALA A 123 -10.06 -0.92 -44.42
CA ALA A 123 -8.91 -0.81 -45.31
C ALA A 123 -7.92 -1.97 -45.08
N SER A 124 -7.19 -2.38 -46.11
CA SER A 124 -6.14 -3.40 -45.97
C SER A 124 -4.91 -2.84 -45.23
N PRO A 125 -4.08 -3.70 -44.59
CA PRO A 125 -2.87 -3.24 -43.88
C PRO A 125 -1.91 -2.44 -44.77
N ALA A 126 -1.73 -2.86 -46.03
CA ALA A 126 -0.89 -2.16 -46.99
C ALA A 126 -1.47 -0.79 -47.40
N ALA A 127 -2.79 -0.69 -47.56
CA ALA A 127 -3.46 0.59 -47.85
C ALA A 127 -3.32 1.60 -46.70
N ARG A 128 -3.40 1.13 -45.44
CA ARG A 128 -3.20 1.98 -44.26
C ARG A 128 -1.78 2.51 -44.16
N GLN A 129 -0.79 1.64 -44.38
CA GLN A 129 0.63 2.06 -44.36
C GLN A 129 0.95 3.08 -45.46
N LEU A 130 0.42 2.88 -46.67
CA LEU A 130 0.65 3.81 -47.78
C LEU A 130 -0.03 5.17 -47.55
N ALA A 131 -1.26 5.16 -47.02
CA ALA A 131 -2.00 6.37 -46.69
C ALA A 131 -1.36 7.15 -45.54
N GLU A 132 -0.90 6.47 -44.48
CA GLU A 132 -0.20 7.08 -43.35
C GLU A 132 1.13 7.72 -43.78
N LYS A 133 1.92 7.01 -44.60
CA LYS A 133 3.21 7.51 -45.11
C LYS A 133 3.06 8.80 -45.93
N LEU A 134 1.94 8.97 -46.60
CA LEU A 134 1.67 10.11 -47.49
C LEU A 134 0.62 11.07 -46.94
N ALA A 135 0.22 10.90 -45.67
CA ALA A 135 -0.82 11.68 -44.99
C ALA A 135 -2.13 11.82 -45.80
N ILE A 136 -2.59 10.72 -46.40
CA ILE A 136 -3.83 10.64 -47.19
C ILE A 136 -4.98 10.18 -46.30
N ASP A 137 -6.09 10.92 -46.33
CA ASP A 137 -7.32 10.51 -45.63
C ASP A 137 -8.02 9.38 -46.37
N LEU A 138 -8.14 8.21 -45.72
CA LEU A 138 -8.78 7.02 -46.27
C LEU A 138 -10.29 7.17 -46.47
N THR A 139 -10.93 8.16 -45.87
CA THR A 139 -12.36 8.44 -46.09
C THR A 139 -12.64 9.01 -47.48
N GLU A 140 -11.63 9.62 -48.11
CA GLU A 140 -11.71 10.18 -49.46
C GLU A 140 -11.37 9.16 -50.56
N VAL A 141 -10.84 8.00 -50.18
CA VAL A 141 -10.41 6.94 -51.11
C VAL A 141 -11.56 5.99 -51.40
N LYS A 142 -12.01 5.95 -52.65
CA LYS A 142 -13.09 5.05 -53.10
C LYS A 142 -12.62 3.59 -53.08
N ALA A 143 -13.22 2.77 -52.21
CA ALA A 143 -12.92 1.35 -52.06
C ALA A 143 -13.35 0.51 -53.29
N SER A 144 -12.46 -0.37 -53.77
CA SER A 144 -12.77 -1.33 -54.84
C SER A 144 -12.67 -2.80 -54.43
N GLY A 145 -12.26 -3.11 -53.20
CA GLY A 145 -12.08 -4.48 -52.71
C GLY A 145 -13.37 -5.18 -52.25
N PRO A 146 -13.34 -6.53 -52.12
CA PRO A 146 -14.50 -7.32 -51.68
C PRO A 146 -15.02 -6.88 -50.31
N GLY A 147 -16.32 -6.61 -50.21
CA GLY A 147 -16.95 -6.13 -48.98
C GLY A 147 -16.72 -4.65 -48.65
N GLY A 148 -16.40 -3.83 -49.67
CA GLY A 148 -16.20 -2.38 -49.51
C GLY A 148 -14.87 -2.02 -48.86
N ARG A 149 -13.84 -2.87 -49.02
CA ARG A 149 -12.52 -2.67 -48.42
C ARG A 149 -11.62 -1.84 -49.34
N ILE A 150 -10.92 -0.85 -48.79
CA ILE A 150 -9.91 -0.06 -49.52
C ILE A 150 -8.65 -0.90 -49.68
N LEU A 151 -8.20 -1.08 -50.92
CA LEU A 151 -6.96 -1.78 -51.28
C LEU A 151 -5.84 -0.79 -51.54
N GLU A 152 -4.59 -1.27 -51.53
CA GLU A 152 -3.40 -0.46 -51.82
C GLU A 152 -3.49 0.20 -53.21
N SER A 153 -4.03 -0.53 -54.19
CA SER A 153 -4.29 -0.01 -55.54
C SER A 153 -5.27 1.16 -55.59
N ASP A 154 -6.18 1.28 -54.61
CA ASP A 154 -7.15 2.37 -54.54
C ASP A 154 -6.48 3.65 -54.03
N VAL A 155 -5.58 3.53 -53.05
CA VAL A 155 -4.76 4.64 -52.54
C VAL A 155 -3.78 5.11 -53.62
N GLN A 156 -3.15 4.18 -54.35
CA GLN A 156 -2.27 4.52 -55.46
C GLN A 156 -3.02 5.23 -56.58
N ARG A 157 -4.21 4.75 -56.95
CA ARG A 157 -5.06 5.41 -57.94
C ARG A 157 -5.52 6.81 -57.48
N TYR A 158 -5.80 6.98 -56.19
CA TYR A 158 -6.12 8.29 -55.62
C TYR A 158 -4.93 9.26 -55.75
N ILE A 159 -3.70 8.79 -55.51
CA ILE A 159 -2.47 9.57 -55.72
C ILE A 159 -2.30 9.96 -57.19
N ASP A 160 -2.46 9.01 -58.10
CA ASP A 160 -2.27 9.23 -59.54
C ASP A 160 -3.32 10.20 -60.10
N LEU A 161 -4.55 10.20 -59.56
CA LEU A 161 -5.63 11.10 -59.93
C LEU A 161 -5.49 12.51 -59.33
N ARG A 162 -4.85 12.64 -58.16
CA ARG A 162 -4.67 13.94 -57.47
C ARG A 162 -3.59 14.81 -58.11
N GLY A 163 -2.68 14.21 -58.89
CA GLY A 163 -1.50 14.89 -59.45
C GLY A 163 -0.55 15.36 -58.33
N PRO A 164 0.71 15.76 -58.65
CA PRO A 164 1.59 16.28 -57.62
C PRO A 164 1.02 17.60 -57.08
N ALA A 165 0.62 17.59 -55.80
CA ALA A 165 0.24 18.80 -55.08
C ALA A 165 1.45 19.77 -55.06
N PRO A 166 1.21 21.10 -55.14
CA PRO A 166 2.28 22.07 -55.04
C PRO A 166 3.01 21.88 -53.72
N ILE A 167 4.33 21.82 -53.78
CA ILE A 167 5.18 21.93 -52.59
C ILE A 167 4.98 23.36 -52.09
N GLU A 168 4.16 23.54 -51.06
CA GLU A 168 4.16 24.79 -50.32
C GLU A 168 5.59 25.02 -49.81
N GLU A 169 6.17 26.16 -50.23
CA GLU A 169 7.40 26.66 -49.65
C GLU A 169 7.25 26.64 -48.14
N THR A 170 8.02 25.78 -47.46
CA THR A 170 8.21 25.91 -46.02
C THR A 170 8.60 27.36 -45.74
N THR A 171 7.68 28.13 -45.18
CA THR A 171 7.92 29.49 -44.70
C THR A 171 8.99 29.35 -43.64
N ARG A 172 10.27 29.43 -44.03
CA ARG A 172 11.37 29.41 -43.07
C ARG A 172 11.13 30.58 -42.14
N LEU A 173 10.69 30.29 -40.91
CA LEU A 173 10.47 31.28 -39.86
C LEU A 173 11.68 32.23 -39.85
N LYS A 174 11.43 33.49 -40.19
CA LYS A 174 12.46 34.51 -40.22
C LYS A 174 12.77 34.85 -38.77
N ALA A 175 13.71 34.13 -38.16
CA ALA A 175 14.18 34.40 -36.81
C ALA A 175 15.69 34.60 -36.84
N SER A 176 16.17 35.62 -36.15
CA SER A 176 17.61 35.87 -36.05
C SER A 176 18.32 34.70 -35.34
N PRO A 177 19.60 34.40 -35.63
CA PRO A 177 20.33 33.32 -34.98
C PRO A 177 20.37 33.45 -33.44
N LEU A 178 20.33 34.68 -32.94
CA LEU A 178 20.35 34.98 -31.52
C LEU A 178 18.97 34.77 -30.87
N ALA A 179 17.89 35.15 -31.55
CA ALA A 179 16.51 34.84 -31.12
C ALA A 179 16.25 33.33 -31.07
N ARG A 180 16.74 32.56 -32.06
CA ARG A 180 16.62 31.09 -32.06
C ARG A 180 17.34 30.43 -30.87
N ARG A 181 18.50 30.97 -30.50
CA ARG A 181 19.27 30.48 -29.35
C ARG A 181 18.53 30.77 -28.04
N LEU A 182 18.06 32.01 -27.86
CA LEU A 182 17.31 32.43 -26.67
C LEU A 182 15.98 31.69 -26.53
N ALA A 183 15.27 31.45 -27.63
CA ALA A 183 13.98 30.75 -27.57
C ALA A 183 14.16 29.30 -27.13
N LYS A 184 15.26 28.65 -27.57
CA LYS A 184 15.63 27.31 -27.11
C LYS A 184 16.04 27.30 -25.63
N GLU A 185 16.76 28.33 -25.18
CA GLU A 185 17.22 28.46 -23.79
C GLU A 185 16.06 28.73 -22.81
N HIS A 186 15.08 29.53 -23.23
CA HIS A 186 13.92 29.90 -22.42
C HIS A 186 12.66 29.05 -22.69
N GLY A 187 12.77 27.99 -23.51
CA GLY A 187 11.66 27.08 -23.81
C GLY A 187 10.47 27.72 -24.54
N VAL A 188 10.69 28.82 -25.25
CA VAL A 188 9.63 29.59 -25.95
C VAL A 188 9.48 29.10 -27.38
N ASP A 189 8.26 28.78 -27.81
CA ASP A 189 7.98 28.42 -29.20
C ASP A 189 8.02 29.66 -30.10
N LEU A 190 8.87 29.65 -31.14
CA LEU A 190 9.02 30.77 -32.07
C LEU A 190 7.83 30.92 -33.02
N VAL A 191 6.99 29.89 -33.16
CA VAL A 191 5.81 29.94 -34.03
C VAL A 191 4.73 30.85 -33.46
N SER A 192 4.69 31.00 -32.13
CA SER A 192 3.70 31.82 -31.43
C SER A 192 4.11 33.29 -31.27
N ILE A 193 5.30 33.67 -31.76
CA ILE A 193 5.85 35.03 -31.61
C ILE A 193 5.73 35.79 -32.93
N VAL A 194 5.09 36.96 -32.88
CA VAL A 194 5.08 37.92 -33.99
C VAL A 194 6.38 38.73 -33.94
N GLY A 195 7.23 38.58 -34.97
CA GLY A 195 8.55 39.21 -35.01
C GLY A 195 8.53 40.70 -35.34
N SER A 196 9.17 41.52 -34.52
CA SER A 196 9.18 42.99 -34.65
C SER A 196 10.31 43.53 -35.55
N GLY A 197 11.20 42.67 -36.05
CA GLY A 197 12.34 43.05 -36.88
C GLY A 197 12.01 43.30 -38.36
N PRO A 198 12.98 43.81 -39.15
CA PRO A 198 12.81 44.06 -40.58
C PRO A 198 12.36 42.80 -41.33
N ASP A 199 11.36 42.94 -42.20
CA ASP A 199 10.66 41.85 -42.91
C ASP A 199 9.91 40.83 -42.00
N GLY A 200 9.47 41.27 -40.81
CA GLY A 200 8.73 40.43 -39.85
C GLY A 200 9.61 39.42 -39.12
N ARG A 201 10.91 39.76 -38.94
CA ARG A 201 11.90 38.84 -38.34
C ARG A 201 11.82 38.85 -36.82
N ILE A 202 11.78 37.67 -36.21
CA ILE A 202 11.84 37.52 -34.74
C ILE A 202 13.24 37.91 -34.25
N VAL A 203 13.30 38.96 -33.43
CA VAL A 203 14.51 39.48 -32.80
C VAL A 203 14.58 39.09 -31.33
N ARG A 204 15.71 39.38 -30.69
CA ARG A 204 15.99 39.04 -29.28
C ARG A 204 14.88 39.50 -28.34
N ASP A 205 14.42 40.73 -28.52
CA ASP A 205 13.49 41.36 -27.59
C ASP A 205 12.11 40.70 -27.62
N ASP A 206 11.67 40.22 -28.79
CA ASP A 206 10.41 39.49 -28.94
C ASP A 206 10.40 38.18 -28.14
N VAL A 207 11.54 37.47 -28.13
CA VAL A 207 11.71 36.21 -27.37
C VAL A 207 11.79 36.47 -25.87
N LEU A 208 12.47 37.53 -25.45
CA LEU A 208 12.55 37.90 -24.04
C LEU A 208 11.20 38.36 -23.50
N GLN A 209 10.42 39.09 -24.31
CA GLN A 209 9.08 39.53 -23.94
C GLN A 209 8.10 38.36 -23.86
N ALA A 210 8.18 37.41 -24.80
CA ALA A 210 7.39 36.18 -24.75
C ALA A 210 7.78 35.27 -23.58
N SER A 211 9.07 35.20 -23.24
CA SER A 211 9.55 34.47 -22.05
C SER A 211 9.07 35.11 -20.75
N ALA A 212 9.07 36.45 -20.67
CA ALA A 212 8.56 37.17 -19.50
C ALA A 212 7.04 36.99 -19.34
N ALA A 213 6.29 37.00 -20.44
CA ALA A 213 4.84 36.74 -20.42
C ALA A 213 4.49 35.27 -20.08
N ALA A 214 5.34 34.30 -20.48
CA ALA A 214 5.18 32.90 -20.10
C ALA A 214 5.47 32.66 -18.60
N ALA A 215 6.32 33.46 -17.98
CA ALA A 215 6.55 33.45 -16.53
C ALA A 215 5.36 34.02 -15.73
N GLU A 216 4.44 34.75 -16.39
CA GLU A 216 3.21 35.29 -15.80
C GLU A 216 1.96 34.43 -16.11
N THR A 217 2.14 33.20 -16.59
CA THR A 217 1.00 32.28 -16.73
C THR A 217 0.43 32.04 -15.33
N PRO A 218 -0.87 32.29 -15.07
CA PRO A 218 -1.43 32.08 -13.76
C PRO A 218 -1.29 30.60 -13.41
N VAL A 219 -0.50 30.31 -12.38
CA VAL A 219 -0.48 29.02 -11.72
C VAL A 219 -1.93 28.74 -11.35
N ILE A 220 -2.53 27.71 -11.93
CA ILE A 220 -3.84 27.23 -11.49
C ILE A 220 -3.61 26.81 -10.05
N GLU A 221 -3.99 27.67 -9.09
CA GLU A 221 -3.97 27.33 -7.68
C GLU A 221 -4.76 26.03 -7.53
N ALA A 222 -4.07 24.99 -7.03
CA ALA A 222 -4.75 23.78 -6.60
C ALA A 222 -5.90 24.20 -5.67
N PRO A 223 -7.11 23.64 -5.84
CA PRO A 223 -8.26 24.06 -5.06
C PRO A 223 -7.89 24.03 -3.58
N ALA A 224 -8.00 25.18 -2.91
CA ALA A 224 -7.69 25.29 -1.50
C ALA A 224 -8.48 24.22 -0.75
N LEU A 225 -7.76 23.28 -0.11
CA LEU A 225 -8.36 22.25 0.72
C LEU A 225 -9.31 22.95 1.70
N GLN A 226 -10.57 22.54 1.70
CA GLN A 226 -11.55 23.04 2.67
C GLN A 226 -10.97 22.85 4.07
N GLN A 227 -11.01 23.92 4.88
CA GLN A 227 -10.55 23.86 6.26
C GLN A 227 -11.34 22.77 6.98
N ALA A 228 -10.63 21.76 7.50
CA ALA A 228 -11.24 20.66 8.23
C ALA A 228 -11.93 21.21 9.48
N THR A 229 -13.22 20.86 9.66
CA THR A 229 -14.01 21.24 10.84
C THR A 229 -13.46 20.62 12.12
N GLU A 230 -12.83 19.46 11.99
CA GLU A 230 -12.24 18.69 13.08
C GLU A 230 -11.04 17.90 12.52
N VAL A 231 -9.92 17.91 13.23
CA VAL A 231 -8.71 17.15 12.88
C VAL A 231 -8.48 16.14 13.99
N ILE A 232 -8.62 14.86 13.65
CA ILE A 232 -8.23 13.76 14.53
C ILE A 232 -6.73 13.52 14.29
N PRO A 233 -5.85 13.79 15.28
CA PRO A 233 -4.41 13.59 15.09
C PRO A 233 -4.10 12.10 14.92
N MET A 234 -3.16 11.78 14.03
CA MET A 234 -2.57 10.44 13.97
C MET A 234 -1.66 10.28 15.19
N GLY A 235 -1.99 9.36 16.09
CA GLY A 235 -1.17 9.08 17.27
C GLY A 235 -1.37 7.68 17.81
N GLY A 236 -0.39 7.21 18.58
CA GLY A 236 -0.38 5.90 19.23
C GLY A 236 -0.51 4.74 18.22
N ILE A 237 -1.39 3.79 18.54
CA ILE A 237 -1.62 2.58 17.73
C ILE A 237 -2.02 2.90 16.28
N ARG A 238 -2.76 3.99 16.04
CA ARG A 238 -3.26 4.35 14.71
C ARG A 238 -2.13 4.75 13.76
N GLU A 239 -1.13 5.46 14.26
CA GLU A 239 0.06 5.86 13.50
C GLU A 239 0.87 4.62 13.08
N ILE A 240 1.08 3.69 14.02
CA ILE A 240 1.81 2.43 13.79
C ILE A 240 1.09 1.54 12.77
N ILE A 241 -0.24 1.41 12.88
CA ILE A 241 -1.03 0.66 11.90
C ILE A 241 -0.87 1.28 10.51
N ALA A 242 -0.95 2.61 10.41
CA ALA A 242 -0.82 3.31 9.13
C ALA A 242 0.56 3.09 8.50
N GLU A 243 1.63 3.19 9.29
CA GLU A 243 2.99 2.91 8.83
C GLU A 243 3.13 1.45 8.37
N ARG A 244 2.70 0.47 9.19
CA ARG A 244 2.80 -0.97 8.85
C ARG A 244 2.00 -1.35 7.61
N MET A 245 0.77 -0.85 7.46
CA MET A 245 -0.07 -1.15 6.29
C MET A 245 0.49 -0.49 5.03
N THR A 246 1.03 0.72 5.14
CA THR A 246 1.73 1.39 4.03
C THR A 246 2.96 0.61 3.62
N MET A 247 3.80 0.21 4.59
CA MET A 247 4.98 -0.61 4.35
C MET A 247 4.60 -1.93 3.66
N SER A 248 3.58 -2.63 4.14
CA SER A 248 3.09 -3.88 3.52
C SER A 248 2.76 -3.70 2.04
N LEU A 249 1.97 -2.67 1.70
CA LEU A 249 1.58 -2.39 0.31
C LEU A 249 2.73 -1.92 -0.59
N GLN A 250 3.70 -1.18 -0.04
CA GLN A 250 4.83 -0.66 -0.81
C GLN A 250 5.91 -1.72 -1.06
N THR A 251 6.06 -2.66 -0.12
CA THR A 251 7.14 -3.65 -0.16
C THR A 251 6.72 -4.98 -0.78
N ASN A 252 5.50 -5.45 -0.52
CA ASN A 252 5.03 -6.75 -1.00
C ASN A 252 4.55 -6.66 -2.45
N ALA A 253 4.81 -7.70 -3.25
CA ALA A 253 4.17 -7.86 -4.56
C ALA A 253 2.79 -8.52 -4.36
N SER A 254 1.87 -7.82 -3.69
CA SER A 254 0.59 -8.40 -3.28
C SER A 254 -0.31 -8.76 -4.47
N VAL A 255 -0.80 -9.99 -4.48
CA VAL A 255 -1.82 -10.49 -5.40
C VAL A 255 -2.93 -11.16 -4.61
N THR A 256 -4.19 -10.93 -5.01
CA THR A 256 -5.35 -11.56 -4.37
C THR A 256 -6.04 -12.52 -5.32
N LEU A 257 -6.29 -13.73 -4.85
CA LEU A 257 -7.16 -14.71 -5.51
C LEU A 257 -8.48 -14.79 -4.77
N HIS A 258 -9.58 -14.79 -5.53
CA HIS A 258 -10.93 -14.96 -5.01
C HIS A 258 -11.49 -16.30 -5.49
N THR A 259 -12.14 -17.03 -4.58
CA THR A 259 -12.88 -18.26 -4.93
C THR A 259 -14.20 -18.31 -4.18
N GLU A 260 -15.24 -18.81 -4.85
CA GLU A 260 -16.54 -19.07 -4.24
C GLU A 260 -16.63 -20.55 -3.85
N VAL A 261 -17.12 -20.82 -2.64
CA VAL A 261 -17.13 -22.13 -2.02
C VAL A 261 -18.54 -22.45 -1.51
N ASP A 262 -19.00 -23.67 -1.76
CA ASP A 262 -20.22 -24.20 -1.13
C ASP A 262 -19.90 -24.53 0.34
N ALA A 263 -20.43 -23.72 1.25
CA ALA A 263 -20.29 -23.86 2.69
C ALA A 263 -21.53 -24.52 3.32
N THR A 264 -22.39 -25.19 2.56
CA THR A 264 -23.62 -25.81 3.08
C THR A 264 -23.32 -26.85 4.16
N ALA A 265 -22.44 -27.79 3.89
CA ALA A 265 -22.03 -28.80 4.88
C ALA A 265 -21.31 -28.16 6.09
N PHE A 266 -20.55 -27.09 5.86
CA PHE A 266 -19.90 -26.32 6.93
C PHE A 266 -20.90 -25.66 7.89
N VAL A 267 -21.97 -25.07 7.34
CA VAL A 267 -23.06 -24.47 8.11
C VAL A 267 -23.82 -25.53 8.91
N GLU A 268 -24.11 -26.68 8.29
CA GLU A 268 -24.77 -27.82 8.93
C GLU A 268 -23.93 -28.41 10.06
N LEU A 269 -22.62 -28.60 9.83
CA LEU A 269 -21.69 -29.10 10.83
C LEU A 269 -21.66 -28.18 12.06
N ARG A 270 -21.51 -26.87 11.85
CA ARG A 270 -21.51 -25.90 12.96
C ARG A 270 -22.79 -25.99 13.78
N GLY A 271 -23.95 -26.06 13.12
CA GLY A 271 -25.24 -26.19 13.78
C GLY A 271 -25.31 -27.46 14.64
N MET A 272 -25.00 -28.61 14.04
CA MET A 272 -24.97 -29.90 14.73
C MET A 272 -24.00 -29.93 15.91
N LEU A 273 -22.81 -29.35 15.77
CA LEU A 273 -21.83 -29.29 16.85
C LEU A 273 -22.33 -28.42 18.00
N ASN A 274 -22.87 -27.23 17.73
CA ASN A 274 -23.41 -26.35 18.76
C ASN A 274 -24.60 -26.97 19.50
N ASP A 275 -25.48 -27.68 18.80
CA ASP A 275 -26.60 -28.40 19.43
C ASP A 275 -26.09 -29.49 20.38
N LYS A 276 -25.05 -30.23 19.99
CA LYS A 276 -24.47 -31.32 20.81
C LYS A 276 -23.57 -30.82 21.94
N LEU A 277 -22.92 -29.69 21.76
CA LEU A 277 -22.00 -29.10 22.73
C LEU A 277 -22.67 -28.14 23.71
N GLN A 278 -23.97 -27.89 23.55
CA GLN A 278 -24.76 -27.03 24.44
C GLN A 278 -24.61 -27.42 25.92
N ALA A 279 -24.61 -28.73 26.23
CA ALA A 279 -24.44 -29.23 27.61
C ALA A 279 -23.04 -29.00 28.20
N ARG A 280 -22.06 -28.65 27.36
CA ARG A 280 -20.68 -28.32 27.75
C ARG A 280 -20.41 -26.83 27.73
N GLU A 281 -21.42 -26.00 27.47
CA GLU A 281 -21.32 -24.52 27.37
C GLU A 281 -20.32 -24.01 26.31
N VAL A 282 -19.94 -24.86 25.35
CA VAL A 282 -19.08 -24.49 24.22
C VAL A 282 -19.94 -24.05 23.04
N SER A 283 -19.64 -22.86 22.50
CA SER A 283 -20.35 -22.28 21.35
C SER A 283 -19.35 -21.95 20.24
N LEU A 284 -19.34 -22.77 19.19
CA LEU A 284 -18.46 -22.61 18.06
C LEU A 284 -18.95 -21.54 17.08
N THR A 285 -18.03 -20.71 16.62
CA THR A 285 -18.21 -19.74 15.55
C THR A 285 -17.68 -20.28 14.21
N TYR A 286 -18.02 -19.61 13.10
CA TYR A 286 -17.40 -19.93 11.81
C TYR A 286 -15.90 -19.63 11.81
N THR A 287 -15.47 -18.60 12.52
CA THR A 287 -14.05 -18.24 12.65
C THR A 287 -13.27 -19.37 13.32
N ASP A 288 -13.80 -19.98 14.38
CA ASP A 288 -13.13 -21.08 15.11
C ASP A 288 -12.88 -22.29 14.18
N LEU A 289 -13.91 -22.64 13.38
CA LEU A 289 -13.79 -23.70 12.38
C LEU A 289 -12.80 -23.33 11.27
N LEU A 290 -12.82 -22.08 10.80
CA LEU A 290 -11.91 -21.60 9.77
C LEU A 290 -10.45 -21.57 10.23
N VAL A 291 -10.18 -21.22 11.50
CA VAL A 291 -8.85 -21.33 12.10
C VAL A 291 -8.37 -22.79 11.99
N LYS A 292 -9.22 -23.76 12.35
CA LYS A 292 -8.87 -25.17 12.24
C LYS A 292 -8.65 -25.62 10.79
N VAL A 293 -9.52 -25.21 9.86
CA VAL A 293 -9.40 -25.51 8.43
C VAL A 293 -8.08 -24.98 7.86
N VAL A 294 -7.80 -23.70 8.10
CA VAL A 294 -6.60 -23.03 7.58
C VAL A 294 -5.34 -23.62 8.19
N ALA A 295 -5.32 -23.92 9.49
CA ALA A 295 -4.17 -24.51 10.13
C ALA A 295 -3.81 -25.89 9.54
N ASN A 296 -4.80 -26.75 9.29
CA ASN A 296 -4.56 -28.04 8.63
C ASN A 296 -4.09 -27.85 7.18
N ALA A 297 -4.72 -26.94 6.43
CA ALA A 297 -4.30 -26.63 5.06
C ALA A 297 -2.87 -26.10 4.98
N LEU A 298 -2.43 -25.28 5.95
CA LEU A 298 -1.04 -24.79 6.00
C LEU A 298 -0.04 -25.92 6.25
N GLY A 299 -0.42 -26.96 6.99
CA GLY A 299 0.40 -28.17 7.18
C GLY A 299 0.67 -28.92 5.86
N GLU A 300 -0.29 -28.92 4.94
CA GLU A 300 -0.12 -29.48 3.59
C GLU A 300 0.57 -28.53 2.61
N HIS A 301 0.49 -27.22 2.86
CA HIS A 301 1.01 -26.16 1.98
C HIS A 301 2.03 -25.27 2.70
N PRO A 302 3.21 -25.80 3.07
CA PRO A 302 4.17 -25.08 3.92
C PRO A 302 4.74 -23.81 3.27
N ARG A 303 4.65 -23.64 1.95
CA ARG A 303 5.08 -22.40 1.27
C ARG A 303 4.19 -21.20 1.63
N LEU A 304 2.96 -21.43 2.05
CA LEU A 304 2.04 -20.38 2.49
C LEU A 304 2.29 -19.95 3.94
N ASN A 305 3.03 -20.76 4.71
CA ASN A 305 3.44 -20.47 6.08
C ASN A 305 4.92 -20.01 6.10
N THR A 306 5.19 -18.86 5.49
CA THR A 306 6.56 -18.36 5.28
C THR A 306 6.69 -16.89 5.66
N THR A 307 7.93 -16.48 5.90
CA THR A 307 8.32 -15.06 5.96
C THR A 307 9.46 -14.80 4.98
N LEU A 308 9.46 -13.63 4.35
CA LEU A 308 10.54 -13.19 3.46
C LEU A 308 11.49 -12.29 4.25
N THR A 309 12.76 -12.71 4.32
CA THR A 309 13.85 -11.95 4.94
C THR A 309 14.89 -11.58 3.88
N ASP A 310 15.90 -10.80 4.27
CA ASP A 310 17.06 -10.50 3.41
C ASP A 310 17.88 -11.76 3.06
N GLU A 311 17.81 -12.81 3.89
CA GLU A 311 18.48 -14.09 3.67
C GLU A 311 17.69 -15.00 2.70
N GLY A 312 16.40 -14.76 2.53
CA GLY A 312 15.53 -15.46 1.60
C GLY A 312 14.16 -15.83 2.19
N ILE A 313 13.57 -16.90 1.68
CA ILE A 313 12.25 -17.39 2.10
C ILE A 313 12.41 -18.37 3.26
N HIS A 314 11.92 -18.00 4.44
CA HIS A 314 11.98 -18.82 5.64
C HIS A 314 10.64 -19.55 5.81
N LEU A 315 10.67 -20.88 5.81
CA LEU A 315 9.52 -21.73 6.12
C LEU A 315 9.37 -21.82 7.64
N LEU A 316 8.16 -21.57 8.14
CA LEU A 316 7.86 -21.56 9.55
C LEU A 316 7.27 -22.91 9.96
N PRO A 317 7.90 -23.65 10.90
CA PRO A 317 7.42 -24.97 11.31
C PRO A 317 6.17 -24.89 12.20
N GLU A 318 6.06 -23.83 13.00
CA GLU A 318 4.89 -23.58 13.84
C GLU A 318 3.78 -22.91 13.02
N ILE A 319 2.55 -23.36 13.23
CA ILE A 319 1.36 -22.81 12.55
C ILE A 319 0.59 -21.97 13.57
N ASN A 320 0.87 -20.67 13.57
CA ASN A 320 0.25 -19.70 14.48
C ASN A 320 -0.68 -18.79 13.69
N ILE A 321 -1.99 -18.86 13.98
CA ILE A 321 -3.01 -18.14 13.23
C ILE A 321 -3.39 -16.84 13.95
N GLY A 322 -3.07 -15.71 13.33
CA GLY A 322 -3.60 -14.41 13.71
C GLY A 322 -5.09 -14.31 13.36
N VAL A 323 -5.93 -13.91 14.31
CA VAL A 323 -7.37 -13.71 14.08
C VAL A 323 -7.66 -12.22 14.20
N ALA A 324 -8.03 -11.58 13.10
CA ALA A 324 -8.29 -10.16 13.08
C ALA A 324 -9.59 -9.82 13.83
N VAL A 325 -9.48 -9.05 14.92
CA VAL A 325 -10.59 -8.59 15.76
C VAL A 325 -10.77 -7.08 15.58
N ALA A 326 -11.93 -6.69 15.06
CA ALA A 326 -12.32 -5.29 14.90
C ALA A 326 -12.64 -4.65 16.27
N LEU A 327 -12.12 -3.44 16.46
CA LEU A 327 -12.37 -2.56 17.61
C LEU A 327 -12.97 -1.24 17.10
N ASP A 328 -13.53 -0.44 18.01
CA ASP A 328 -14.12 0.86 17.65
C ASP A 328 -13.07 1.81 17.04
N ASP A 329 -11.86 1.82 17.61
CA ASP A 329 -10.76 2.71 17.20
C ASP A 329 -9.66 2.02 16.35
N GLY A 330 -9.89 0.77 15.92
CA GLY A 330 -8.87 0.07 15.13
C GLY A 330 -9.06 -1.43 14.95
N LEU A 331 -7.94 -2.12 14.83
CA LEU A 331 -7.85 -3.56 14.59
C LEU A 331 -6.71 -4.12 15.43
N VAL A 332 -6.95 -5.25 16.09
CA VAL A 332 -5.89 -6.05 16.71
C VAL A 332 -5.94 -7.47 16.17
N VAL A 333 -4.78 -8.14 16.15
CA VAL A 333 -4.65 -9.48 15.60
C VAL A 333 -4.01 -10.40 16.67
N PRO A 334 -4.80 -10.88 17.64
CA PRO A 334 -4.36 -11.91 18.56
C PRO A 334 -4.04 -13.22 17.83
N VAL A 335 -3.09 -13.98 18.37
CA VAL A 335 -2.50 -15.16 17.72
C VAL A 335 -2.87 -16.43 18.47
N VAL A 336 -3.57 -17.34 17.80
CA VAL A 336 -3.80 -18.72 18.25
C VAL A 336 -2.56 -19.54 17.89
N ARG A 337 -1.85 -20.05 18.90
CA ARG A 337 -0.56 -20.74 18.70
C ARG A 337 -0.76 -22.22 18.41
N ASN A 338 0.06 -22.79 17.52
CA ASN A 338 0.02 -24.21 17.15
C ASN A 338 -1.41 -24.71 16.82
N ALA A 339 -2.16 -23.91 16.06
CA ALA A 339 -3.58 -24.09 15.80
C ALA A 339 -3.90 -25.42 15.07
N ASP A 340 -2.90 -26.02 14.43
CA ASP A 340 -2.94 -27.33 13.79
C ASP A 340 -3.08 -28.46 14.83
N THR A 341 -2.46 -28.33 15.99
CA THR A 341 -2.51 -29.33 17.07
C THR A 341 -3.60 -29.06 18.11
N GLU A 342 -4.07 -27.82 18.24
CA GLU A 342 -5.08 -27.46 19.24
C GLU A 342 -6.46 -28.07 18.97
N ARG A 343 -7.22 -28.35 20.03
CA ARG A 343 -8.59 -28.85 19.89
C ARG A 343 -9.51 -27.71 19.52
N LEU A 344 -10.53 -28.00 18.71
CA LEU A 344 -11.49 -26.99 18.25
C LEU A 344 -12.20 -26.24 19.41
N SER A 345 -12.46 -26.92 20.54
CA SER A 345 -13.02 -26.27 21.72
C SER A 345 -12.05 -25.28 22.37
N GLU A 346 -10.75 -25.60 22.41
CA GLU A 346 -9.71 -24.72 22.96
C GLU A 346 -9.52 -23.49 22.07
N ILE A 347 -9.52 -23.69 20.74
CA ILE A 347 -9.51 -22.58 19.77
C ILE A 347 -10.70 -21.65 20.02
N SER A 348 -11.90 -22.21 20.19
CA SER A 348 -13.11 -21.42 20.45
C SER A 348 -13.02 -20.63 21.76
N GLU A 349 -12.53 -21.25 22.84
CA GLU A 349 -12.30 -20.58 24.13
C GLU A 349 -11.28 -19.45 24.00
N GLN A 350 -10.15 -19.68 23.34
CA GLN A 350 -9.10 -18.68 23.14
C GLN A 350 -9.57 -17.51 22.27
N VAL A 351 -10.20 -17.79 21.12
CA VAL A 351 -10.69 -16.74 20.22
C VAL A 351 -11.75 -15.88 20.90
N ARG A 352 -12.60 -16.48 21.74
CA ARG A 352 -13.60 -15.76 22.53
C ARG A 352 -12.95 -14.88 23.60
N ASP A 353 -12.03 -15.43 24.39
CA ASP A 353 -11.27 -14.67 25.40
C ASP A 353 -10.52 -13.51 24.76
N PHE A 354 -9.84 -13.75 23.63
CA PHE A 354 -9.18 -12.70 22.88
C PHE A 354 -10.14 -11.63 22.39
N ALA A 355 -11.31 -11.99 21.87
CA ALA A 355 -12.30 -11.01 21.42
C ALA A 355 -12.84 -10.16 22.58
N GLU A 356 -13.02 -10.73 23.77
CA GLU A 356 -13.45 -10.02 24.98
C GLU A 356 -12.35 -9.08 25.50
N ARG A 357 -11.11 -9.58 25.62
CA ARG A 357 -9.97 -8.79 26.09
C ARG A 357 -9.48 -7.75 25.09
N ALA A 358 -9.66 -8.00 23.79
CA ALA A 358 -9.37 -7.01 22.74
C ALA A 358 -10.21 -5.74 22.95
N ARG A 359 -11.51 -5.90 23.23
CA ARG A 359 -12.44 -4.78 23.45
C ARG A 359 -12.16 -4.00 24.72
N SER A 360 -11.63 -4.65 25.74
CA SER A 360 -11.23 -4.01 27.00
C SER A 360 -9.77 -3.55 27.03
N ASN A 361 -9.04 -3.70 25.91
CA ASN A 361 -7.61 -3.37 25.78
C ASN A 361 -6.72 -4.11 26.80
N GLN A 362 -6.99 -5.40 27.04
CA GLN A 362 -6.31 -6.27 28.01
C GLN A 362 -5.50 -7.40 27.35
N LEU A 363 -5.22 -7.28 26.05
CA LEU A 363 -4.32 -8.21 25.37
C LEU A 363 -2.87 -7.89 25.72
N THR A 364 -2.07 -8.92 25.88
CA THR A 364 -0.63 -8.80 26.15
C THR A 364 0.17 -8.77 24.85
N PRO A 365 1.36 -8.15 24.83
CA PRO A 365 2.19 -8.10 23.62
C PRO A 365 2.55 -9.48 23.05
N SER A 366 2.72 -10.50 23.89
CA SER A 366 3.01 -11.87 23.48
C SER A 366 1.85 -12.55 22.74
N GLU A 367 0.62 -12.08 22.95
CA GLU A 367 -0.57 -12.59 22.26
C GLU A 367 -0.78 -11.92 20.91
N LEU A 368 -0.14 -10.78 20.65
CA LEU A 368 -0.22 -10.03 19.39
C LEU A 368 0.96 -10.30 18.45
N GLN A 369 1.88 -11.19 18.84
CA GLN A 369 3.14 -11.45 18.14
C GLN A 369 3.32 -12.93 17.78
N GLY A 370 4.11 -13.18 16.73
CA GLY A 370 4.45 -14.53 16.29
C GLY A 370 3.35 -15.21 15.48
N GLY A 371 2.41 -14.44 14.93
CA GLY A 371 1.52 -14.92 13.87
C GLY A 371 2.33 -15.30 12.64
N THR A 372 1.98 -16.43 12.04
CA THR A 372 2.59 -16.91 10.79
C THR A 372 1.64 -16.79 9.61
N PHE A 373 0.34 -16.66 9.89
CA PHE A 373 -0.71 -16.44 8.91
C PHE A 373 -1.91 -15.74 9.56
N THR A 374 -2.59 -14.83 8.86
CA THR A 374 -3.76 -14.12 9.39
C THR A 374 -5.07 -14.55 8.71
N ILE A 375 -6.13 -14.66 9.50
CA ILE A 375 -7.52 -14.74 9.03
C ILE A 375 -8.24 -13.45 9.41
N THR A 376 -8.92 -12.84 8.43
CA THR A 376 -9.77 -11.68 8.64
C THR A 376 -11.16 -11.95 8.07
N ASN A 377 -12.18 -11.83 8.92
CA ASN A 377 -13.55 -12.18 8.58
C ASN A 377 -14.47 -10.96 8.69
N LEU A 378 -14.95 -10.48 7.53
CA LEU A 378 -15.88 -9.36 7.43
C LEU A 378 -17.30 -9.81 7.07
N GLY A 379 -17.58 -11.12 7.14
CA GLY A 379 -18.87 -11.67 6.79
C GLY A 379 -20.03 -11.20 7.67
N ASN A 380 -19.76 -10.90 8.94
CA ASN A 380 -20.75 -10.32 9.87
C ASN A 380 -21.14 -8.88 9.50
N PHE A 381 -20.29 -8.15 8.78
CA PHE A 381 -20.54 -6.80 8.26
C PHE A 381 -21.22 -6.81 6.88
N GLY A 382 -21.56 -7.98 6.36
CA GLY A 382 -22.25 -8.12 5.08
C GLY A 382 -21.35 -7.97 3.85
N VAL A 383 -20.03 -8.04 4.02
CA VAL A 383 -19.06 -7.96 2.92
C VAL A 383 -19.04 -9.28 2.14
N ASP A 384 -19.23 -9.24 0.82
CA ASP A 384 -19.18 -10.43 -0.03
C ASP A 384 -17.74 -10.89 -0.30
N ALA A 385 -16.87 -9.96 -0.69
CA ALA A 385 -15.46 -10.19 -0.99
C ALA A 385 -14.67 -8.89 -0.73
N PHE A 386 -13.39 -9.02 -0.37
CA PHE A 386 -12.50 -7.88 -0.19
C PHE A 386 -11.05 -8.32 -0.38
N THR A 387 -10.15 -7.35 -0.60
CA THR A 387 -8.71 -7.59 -0.71
C THR A 387 -8.06 -7.28 0.63
N PRO A 388 -7.77 -8.28 1.47
CA PRO A 388 -7.05 -8.04 2.72
C PRO A 388 -5.61 -7.61 2.44
N ILE A 389 -5.07 -6.74 3.30
CA ILE A 389 -3.67 -6.34 3.29
C ILE A 389 -2.89 -7.29 4.20
N ILE A 390 -1.76 -7.81 3.71
CA ILE A 390 -0.90 -8.73 4.45
C ILE A 390 -0.40 -8.04 5.72
N ASN A 391 -0.39 -8.75 6.84
CA ASN A 391 0.16 -8.27 8.12
C ASN A 391 1.64 -8.68 8.21
N PRO A 392 2.62 -7.78 8.00
CA PRO A 392 4.03 -8.15 8.07
C PRO A 392 4.38 -8.67 9.48
N PRO A 393 5.27 -9.67 9.60
CA PRO A 393 6.15 -10.23 8.56
C PRO A 393 5.58 -11.46 7.83
N GLU A 394 4.27 -11.70 7.88
CA GLU A 394 3.61 -12.83 7.20
C GLU A 394 3.67 -12.68 5.67
N SER A 395 3.56 -13.80 4.94
CA SER A 395 3.55 -13.80 3.47
C SER A 395 2.14 -13.89 2.87
N ALA A 396 1.12 -14.18 3.66
CA ALA A 396 -0.26 -14.37 3.19
C ALA A 396 -1.31 -14.09 4.27
N ILE A 397 -2.51 -13.72 3.82
CA ILE A 397 -3.68 -13.45 4.66
C ILE A 397 -4.96 -13.94 3.96
N LEU A 398 -5.85 -14.59 4.70
CA LEU A 398 -7.15 -15.06 4.21
C LEU A 398 -8.29 -14.12 4.65
N GLY A 399 -8.93 -13.49 3.68
CA GLY A 399 -10.16 -12.74 3.81
C GLY A 399 -11.39 -13.63 3.63
N VAL A 400 -12.34 -13.52 4.56
CA VAL A 400 -13.57 -14.32 4.58
C VAL A 400 -14.78 -13.40 4.45
N GLY A 401 -15.55 -13.61 3.38
CA GLY A 401 -16.79 -12.90 3.13
C GLY A 401 -17.98 -13.45 3.91
N ARG A 402 -19.17 -12.90 3.66
CA ARG A 402 -20.42 -13.38 4.26
C ARG A 402 -20.82 -14.71 3.66
N ILE A 403 -21.42 -15.55 4.49
CA ILE A 403 -22.12 -16.75 4.03
C ILE A 403 -23.55 -16.34 3.69
N LEU A 404 -23.98 -16.54 2.44
CA LEU A 404 -25.34 -16.25 2.02
C LEU A 404 -25.95 -17.39 1.20
N LYS A 405 -27.27 -17.55 1.31
CA LYS A 405 -28.01 -18.52 0.50
C LYS A 405 -28.13 -18.01 -0.93
N LYS A 406 -27.62 -18.77 -1.91
CA LYS A 406 -27.72 -18.46 -3.35
C LYS A 406 -28.32 -19.64 -4.13
N PRO A 407 -29.08 -19.38 -5.19
CA PRO A 407 -29.41 -20.40 -6.17
C PRO A 407 -28.15 -20.75 -6.97
N VAL A 408 -27.74 -22.01 -6.94
CA VAL A 408 -26.58 -22.54 -7.68
C VAL A 408 -26.97 -23.81 -8.41
N VAL A 409 -26.24 -24.14 -9.47
CA VAL A 409 -26.41 -25.41 -10.16
C VAL A 409 -25.59 -26.47 -9.43
N HIS A 410 -26.25 -27.55 -9.02
CA HIS A 410 -25.62 -28.72 -8.38
C HIS A 410 -26.32 -29.97 -8.92
N ASP A 411 -25.56 -30.94 -9.40
CA ASP A 411 -26.10 -32.15 -10.05
C ASP A 411 -27.14 -31.85 -11.14
N ASP A 412 -26.84 -30.87 -12.00
CA ASP A 412 -27.70 -30.37 -13.08
C ASP A 412 -29.05 -29.74 -12.64
N GLU A 413 -29.26 -29.52 -11.34
CA GLU A 413 -30.45 -28.87 -10.78
C GLU A 413 -30.12 -27.53 -10.12
N ILE A 414 -31.07 -26.57 -10.18
CA ILE A 414 -30.95 -25.31 -9.44
C ILE A 414 -31.40 -25.56 -7.99
N VAL A 415 -30.45 -25.50 -7.07
CA VAL A 415 -30.66 -25.69 -5.64
C VAL A 415 -30.18 -24.48 -4.85
N VAL A 416 -30.73 -24.28 -3.66
CA VAL A 416 -30.28 -23.21 -2.76
C VAL A 416 -29.15 -23.76 -1.88
N ARG A 417 -27.96 -23.19 -2.00
CA ARG A 417 -26.78 -23.53 -1.18
C ARG A 417 -26.29 -22.34 -0.39
N SER A 418 -25.60 -22.61 0.72
CA SER A 418 -24.92 -21.56 1.50
C SER A 418 -23.56 -21.30 0.88
N MET A 419 -23.41 -20.19 0.18
CA MET A 419 -22.18 -19.84 -0.54
C MET A 419 -21.34 -18.86 0.27
N LEU A 420 -20.03 -19.06 0.24
CA LEU A 420 -19.00 -18.21 0.87
C LEU A 420 -17.99 -17.78 -0.18
N THR A 421 -17.50 -16.55 -0.12
CA THR A 421 -16.33 -16.14 -0.92
C THR A 421 -15.10 -16.04 -0.02
N LEU A 422 -14.00 -16.66 -0.46
CA LEU A 422 -12.68 -16.58 0.15
C LEU A 422 -11.79 -15.68 -0.70
N SER A 423 -10.95 -14.87 -0.06
CA SER A 423 -10.04 -13.93 -0.70
C SER A 423 -8.64 -14.10 -0.10
N LEU A 424 -7.75 -14.82 -0.79
CA LEU A 424 -6.37 -15.00 -0.34
C LEU A 424 -5.49 -13.93 -0.96
N THR A 425 -4.93 -13.04 -0.14
CA THR A 425 -3.83 -12.16 -0.56
C THR A 425 -2.50 -12.77 -0.14
N PHE A 426 -1.53 -12.81 -1.05
CA PHE A 426 -0.18 -13.31 -0.78
C PHE A 426 0.89 -12.46 -1.46
N ASP A 427 2.12 -12.52 -0.97
CA ASP A 427 3.27 -11.90 -1.60
C ASP A 427 3.78 -12.76 -2.77
N HIS A 428 3.60 -12.25 -3.99
CA HIS A 428 3.97 -12.94 -5.23
C HIS A 428 5.50 -13.03 -5.44
N ARG A 429 6.32 -12.42 -4.56
CA ARG A 429 7.76 -12.70 -4.50
C ARG A 429 8.07 -14.06 -3.88
N VAL A 430 7.18 -14.55 -3.02
CA VAL A 430 7.35 -15.77 -2.22
C VAL A 430 6.53 -16.94 -2.76
N ILE A 431 5.27 -16.65 -3.10
CA ILE A 431 4.25 -17.63 -3.46
C ILE A 431 3.77 -17.32 -4.88
N ASP A 432 3.88 -18.29 -5.78
CA ASP A 432 3.31 -18.16 -7.12
C ASP A 432 1.80 -18.44 -7.12
N GLY A 433 1.09 -18.01 -8.17
CA GLY A 433 -0.36 -18.18 -8.28
C GLY A 433 -0.85 -19.62 -8.21
N ALA A 434 -0.10 -20.60 -8.72
CA ALA A 434 -0.53 -22.01 -8.69
C ALA A 434 -0.50 -22.62 -7.27
N PRO A 435 0.59 -22.53 -6.49
CA PRO A 435 0.59 -22.90 -5.07
C PRO A 435 -0.49 -22.19 -4.25
N ALA A 436 -0.71 -20.89 -4.47
CA ALA A 436 -1.77 -20.14 -3.80
C ALA A 436 -3.17 -20.67 -4.13
N ALA A 437 -3.42 -20.99 -5.40
CA ALA A 437 -4.67 -21.59 -5.85
C ALA A 437 -4.88 -23.01 -5.28
N GLN A 438 -3.82 -23.82 -5.19
CA GLN A 438 -3.86 -25.15 -4.58
C GLN A 438 -4.19 -25.07 -3.07
N PHE A 439 -3.61 -24.12 -2.36
CA PHE A 439 -3.96 -23.87 -0.96
C PHE A 439 -5.44 -23.48 -0.82
N LEU A 440 -5.93 -22.54 -1.63
CA LEU A 440 -7.36 -22.19 -1.66
C LEU A 440 -8.25 -23.39 -1.99
N GLN A 441 -7.81 -24.27 -2.89
CA GLN A 441 -8.53 -25.50 -3.22
C GLN A 441 -8.61 -26.43 -2.01
N THR A 442 -7.52 -26.65 -1.28
CA THR A 442 -7.53 -27.46 -0.04
C THR A 442 -8.46 -26.86 1.02
N VAL A 443 -8.37 -25.53 1.25
CA VAL A 443 -9.29 -24.83 2.16
C VAL A 443 -10.75 -24.99 1.71
N SER A 444 -11.01 -24.89 0.40
CA SER A 444 -12.36 -25.07 -0.17
C SER A 444 -12.87 -26.49 0.05
N SER A 445 -12.04 -27.51 -0.18
CA SER A 445 -12.38 -28.92 0.06
C SER A 445 -12.72 -29.15 1.53
N TYR A 446 -11.96 -28.60 2.48
CA TYR A 446 -12.28 -28.71 3.90
C TYR A 446 -13.58 -28.01 4.30
N ILE A 447 -13.97 -26.94 3.61
CA ILE A 447 -15.26 -26.27 3.87
C ILE A 447 -16.42 -27.05 3.25
N GLN A 448 -16.22 -27.58 2.03
CA GLN A 448 -17.23 -28.39 1.33
C GLN A 448 -17.46 -29.73 2.03
N ASP A 449 -16.39 -30.36 2.53
CA ASP A 449 -16.36 -31.68 3.13
C ASP A 449 -15.64 -31.65 4.49
N PRO A 450 -16.24 -31.03 5.53
CA PRO A 450 -15.52 -30.76 6.78
C PRO A 450 -15.22 -32.00 7.63
N TYR A 451 -15.78 -33.16 7.26
CA TYR A 451 -15.38 -34.44 7.84
C TYR A 451 -13.94 -34.84 7.49
N LEU A 452 -13.35 -34.27 6.43
CA LEU A 452 -11.94 -34.46 6.08
C LEU A 452 -10.99 -33.96 7.18
N LEU A 453 -11.43 -33.05 8.06
CA LEU A 453 -10.64 -32.59 9.20
C LEU A 453 -10.46 -33.65 10.31
N LEU A 454 -11.12 -34.81 10.20
CA LEU A 454 -11.08 -35.89 11.19
C LEU A 454 -10.11 -37.01 10.82
N VAL A 455 -9.58 -37.01 9.59
CA VAL A 455 -8.77 -38.08 9.00
C VAL A 455 -7.39 -37.52 8.69
#